data_AF-A0A8T5RHH0-F1
#
_entry.id   AF-A0A8T5RHH0-F1
#
_cell.length_a   1.000
_cell.length_b   1.000
_cell.length_c   1.000
_cell.angle_alpha   90.00
_cell.angle_beta   90.00
_cell.angle_gamma   90.00
#
_symmetry.space_group_name_H-M   'P 1'
#
loop_
_entity.id
_entity.type
_entity.pdbx_description
1 polymer ?
#
loop_
_entity_poly.entity_id
_entity_poly.type
_entity_poly.pdbx_seq_one_letter_code
_entity_poly.pdbx_strand_id
1 'polypeptide(L)'
;MEHIQKMEEKVEGITDIQRAQIYEYAKRVSKETLEEVCPALLRIAMDSEKGALKNQLGNVIFHLQKNERIETVIGLQKLIDAALIVNPEEMFKIFEESDEEAQELAKKIKGVL
;
A
#
# COMPACT_ATOMS: atom_id res chain seq x y z
N MET A 1 2.26 -31.57 11.39
CA MET A 1 3.05 -30.44 11.89
C MET A 1 3.48 -29.63 10.69
N GLU A 2 2.78 -28.50 10.55
CA GLU A 2 3.04 -27.29 9.78
C GLU A 2 4.20 -27.28 8.78
N HIS A 3 3.85 -27.35 7.50
CA HIS A 3 4.65 -26.73 6.44
C HIS A 3 4.03 -25.36 6.13
N ILE A 4 4.25 -24.40 7.01
CA ILE A 4 4.06 -22.99 6.65
C ILE A 4 5.31 -22.63 5.85
N GLN A 5 5.21 -22.76 4.53
CA GLN A 5 6.14 -22.11 3.61
C GLN A 5 6.13 -20.63 3.95
N LYS A 6 7.20 -20.21 4.63
CA LYS A 6 7.59 -18.82 4.77
C LYS A 6 7.46 -18.15 3.40
N MET A 7 6.49 -17.26 3.28
CA MET A 7 6.49 -16.18 2.28
C MET A 7 7.67 -15.25 2.59
N GLU A 8 8.90 -15.75 2.46
CA GLU A 8 10.12 -14.94 2.36
C GLU A 8 10.26 -14.41 0.91
N GLU A 9 9.15 -14.09 0.25
CA GLU A 9 9.14 -13.29 -0.96
C GLU A 9 9.33 -11.83 -0.54
N LYS A 10 10.60 -11.46 -0.36
CA LYS A 10 11.00 -10.08 -0.66
C LYS A 10 10.40 -9.77 -2.03
N VAL A 11 9.40 -8.92 -2.09
CA VAL A 11 8.89 -8.35 -3.34
C VAL A 11 10.09 -7.64 -3.99
N GLU A 12 10.83 -8.34 -4.85
CA GLU A 12 11.65 -7.71 -5.87
C GLU A 12 10.72 -6.73 -6.57
N GLY A 13 11.08 -5.44 -6.51
CA GLY A 13 10.14 -4.34 -6.67
C GLY A 13 9.19 -4.54 -7.85
N ILE A 14 7.90 -4.35 -7.59
CA ILE A 14 6.82 -4.46 -8.59
C ILE A 14 7.23 -3.79 -9.92
N THR A 15 6.98 -4.49 -11.02
CA THR A 15 7.26 -3.96 -12.36
C THR A 15 6.40 -2.72 -12.63
N ASP A 16 6.81 -1.88 -13.59
CA ASP A 16 6.02 -0.71 -13.98
C ASP A 16 4.62 -1.09 -14.50
N ILE A 17 4.48 -2.28 -15.11
CA ILE A 17 3.20 -2.81 -15.58
C ILE A 17 2.30 -3.15 -14.38
N GLN A 18 2.83 -3.87 -13.39
CA GLN A 18 2.08 -4.21 -12.17
C GLN A 18 1.68 -2.94 -11.41
N ARG A 19 2.61 -1.98 -11.27
CA ARG A 19 2.34 -0.69 -10.64
C ARG A 19 1.22 0.08 -11.34
N ALA A 20 1.26 0.14 -12.67
CA ALA A 20 0.21 0.80 -13.45
C ALA A 20 -1.16 0.16 -13.21
N GLN A 21 -1.25 -1.17 -13.17
CA GLN A 21 -2.51 -1.87 -12.88
C GLN A 21 -3.02 -1.60 -11.47
N ILE A 22 -2.14 -1.67 -10.46
CA ILE A 22 -2.47 -1.34 -9.07
C ILE A 22 -3.01 0.09 -8.98
N TYR A 23 -2.39 1.04 -9.69
CA TYR A 23 -2.82 2.43 -9.71
C TYR A 23 -4.18 2.63 -10.37
N GLU A 24 -4.48 1.87 -11.43
CA GLU A 24 -5.81 1.88 -12.05
C GLU A 24 -6.89 1.34 -11.10
N TYR A 25 -6.58 0.33 -10.28
CA TYR A 25 -7.52 -0.16 -9.27
C TYR A 25 -7.79 0.89 -8.19
N ALA A 26 -6.74 1.57 -7.71
CA ALA A 26 -6.85 2.61 -6.69
C ALA A 26 -7.69 3.83 -7.13
N LYS A 27 -7.82 4.11 -8.44
CA LYS A 27 -8.61 5.25 -8.95
C LYS A 27 -10.10 5.16 -8.69
N ARG A 28 -10.62 3.95 -8.44
CA ARG A 28 -12.06 3.71 -8.29
C ARG A 28 -12.53 3.74 -6.84
N VAL A 29 -11.58 3.83 -5.91
CA VAL A 29 -11.82 3.80 -4.47
C VAL A 29 -12.56 5.05 -4.02
N SER A 30 -13.61 4.85 -3.21
CA SER A 30 -14.43 5.90 -2.62
C SER A 30 -13.66 6.76 -1.62
N LYS A 31 -14.21 7.92 -1.28
CA LYS A 31 -13.60 8.83 -0.30
C LYS A 31 -13.60 8.21 1.09
N GLU A 32 -14.67 7.53 1.43
CA GLU A 32 -14.87 6.83 2.70
C GLU A 32 -13.78 5.78 2.91
N THR A 33 -13.54 4.94 1.91
CA THR A 33 -12.46 3.94 1.97
C THR A 33 -11.08 4.60 2.04
N LEU A 34 -10.84 5.70 1.31
CA LEU A 34 -9.58 6.46 1.38
C LEU A 34 -9.30 7.00 2.79
N GLU A 35 -10.31 7.59 3.43
CA GLU A 35 -10.22 8.13 4.79
C GLU A 35 -9.93 7.03 5.83
N GLU A 36 -10.37 5.80 5.58
CA GLU A 36 -10.09 4.65 6.43
C GLU A 36 -8.67 4.09 6.23
N VAL A 37 -8.32 3.74 4.99
CA VAL A 37 -7.12 2.94 4.71
C VAL A 37 -5.85 3.78 4.63
N CYS A 38 -5.91 5.02 4.11
CA CYS A 38 -4.71 5.84 3.92
C CYS A 38 -3.97 6.14 5.24
N PRO A 39 -4.64 6.54 6.34
CA PRO A 39 -3.97 6.72 7.63
C PRO A 39 -3.31 5.44 8.15
N ALA A 40 -3.93 4.28 7.91
CA ALA A 40 -3.39 2.99 8.33
C ALA A 40 -2.14 2.60 7.53
N LEU A 41 -2.17 2.77 6.21
CA LEU A 41 -1.01 2.54 5.35
C LEU A 41 0.14 3.52 5.62
N LEU A 42 -0.18 4.77 5.99
CA LEU A 42 0.84 5.74 6.38
C LEU A 42 1.61 5.28 7.62
N ARG A 43 0.94 4.62 8.58
CA ARG A 43 1.62 4.04 9.76
C ARG A 43 2.64 2.99 9.33
N ILE A 44 2.28 2.07 8.43
CA ILE A 44 3.22 1.09 7.86
C ILE A 44 4.43 1.80 7.25
N ALA A 45 4.20 2.81 6.42
CA ALA A 45 5.28 3.56 5.78
C ALA A 45 6.20 4.24 6.81
N MET A 46 5.66 4.69 7.95
CA MET A 46 6.43 5.35 9.01
C MET A 46 7.17 4.39 9.92
N ASP A 47 6.68 3.16 10.06
CA ASP A 47 7.32 2.10 10.84
C ASP A 47 8.51 1.45 10.12
N SER A 48 8.83 1.87 8.88
CA SER A 48 10.04 1.40 8.21
C SER A 48 11.29 1.82 9.00
N GLU A 49 11.99 0.87 9.60
CA GLU A 49 13.26 1.14 10.27
C GLU A 49 14.27 1.72 9.27
N LYS A 50 14.44 3.05 9.32
CA LYS A 50 15.55 3.88 8.84
C LYS A 50 16.14 3.66 7.43
N GLY A 51 15.55 2.89 6.52
CA GLY A 51 16.18 2.61 5.22
C GLY A 51 15.25 2.50 4.01
N ALA A 52 14.21 1.68 4.10
CA ALA A 52 13.45 1.25 2.92
C ALA A 52 12.79 2.40 2.14
N LEU A 53 12.38 3.45 2.84
CA LEU A 53 11.76 4.65 2.26
C LEU A 53 12.63 5.90 2.30
N LYS A 54 13.95 5.80 2.55
CA LYS A 54 14.88 6.95 2.39
C LYS A 54 15.21 7.26 0.93
N ASN A 55 14.20 7.22 0.07
CA ASN A 55 14.30 7.40 -1.36
C ASN A 55 13.25 8.42 -1.84
N GLN A 56 13.09 8.55 -3.16
CA GLN A 56 12.12 9.48 -3.74
C GLN A 56 10.68 9.22 -3.27
N LEU A 57 10.30 7.96 -3.01
CA LEU A 57 8.95 7.62 -2.56
C LEU A 57 8.67 8.16 -1.15
N GLY A 58 9.61 8.04 -0.21
CA GLY A 58 9.47 8.64 1.12
C GLY A 58 9.36 10.15 1.08
N ASN A 59 10.13 10.83 0.22
CA ASN A 59 9.99 12.27 0.01
C ASN A 59 8.59 12.64 -0.50
N VAL A 60 8.04 11.88 -1.45
CA VAL A 60 6.69 12.09 -1.96
C VAL A 60 5.65 11.92 -0.85
N ILE A 61 5.75 10.87 -0.03
CA ILE A 61 4.83 10.65 1.10
C ILE A 61 4.93 11.79 2.11
N PHE A 62 6.13 12.24 2.45
CA PHE A 62 6.33 13.40 3.31
C PHE A 62 5.67 14.66 2.75
N HIS A 63 5.80 14.92 1.45
CA HIS A 63 5.12 16.05 0.80
C HIS A 63 3.60 15.91 0.80
N LEU A 64 3.07 14.70 0.58
CA LEU A 64 1.63 14.45 0.65
C LEU A 64 1.08 14.70 2.06
N GLN A 65 1.79 14.24 3.09
CA GLN A 65 1.44 14.50 4.49
C GLN A 65 1.47 15.99 4.82
N LYS A 66 2.55 16.70 4.43
CA LYS A 66 2.69 18.14 4.67
C LYS A 66 1.57 18.98 4.04
N ASN A 67 0.99 18.51 2.93
CA ASN A 67 -0.06 19.21 2.21
C ASN A 67 -1.47 18.63 2.46
N GLU A 68 -1.65 17.73 3.44
CA GLU A 68 -2.95 17.11 3.77
C GLU A 68 -3.57 16.35 2.57
N ARG A 69 -2.74 15.71 1.75
CA ARG A 69 -3.16 14.97 0.53
C ARG A 69 -3.04 13.45 0.67
N ILE A 70 -2.92 12.95 1.89
CA ILE A 70 -2.77 11.52 2.18
C ILE A 70 -4.03 10.74 1.79
N GLU A 71 -5.21 11.27 2.11
CA GLU A 71 -6.53 10.65 1.86
C GLU A 71 -7.03 10.93 0.43
N THR A 72 -6.12 10.98 -0.54
CA THR A 72 -6.45 11.14 -1.95
C THR A 72 -6.07 9.89 -2.73
N VAL A 73 -6.61 9.71 -3.94
CA VAL A 73 -6.22 8.61 -4.84
C VAL A 73 -4.70 8.56 -5.05
N ILE A 74 -4.05 9.71 -5.22
CA ILE A 74 -2.59 9.78 -5.36
C ILE A 74 -1.89 9.36 -4.07
N GLY A 75 -2.45 9.76 -2.93
CA GLY A 75 -1.99 9.32 -1.61
C GLY A 75 -2.04 7.81 -1.46
N LEU A 76 -3.19 7.20 -1.74
CA LEU A 76 -3.38 5.74 -1.73
C LEU A 76 -2.37 5.02 -2.63
N GLN A 77 -2.19 5.49 -3.87
CA GLN A 77 -1.24 4.90 -4.81
C GLN A 77 0.19 4.86 -4.26
N LYS A 78 0.65 5.95 -3.65
CA LYS A 78 2.01 6.04 -3.09
C LYS A 78 2.15 5.26 -1.79
N LEU A 79 1.08 5.19 -1.01
CA LEU A 79 1.05 4.42 0.22
C LEU A 79 1.02 2.91 -0.04
N ILE A 80 0.33 2.45 -1.08
CA ILE A 80 0.39 1.05 -1.50
C ILE A 80 1.82 0.69 -1.93
N ASP A 81 2.46 1.51 -2.77
CA ASP A 81 3.85 1.27 -3.17
C ASP A 81 4.78 1.18 -1.95
N ALA A 82 4.61 2.09 -0.99
CA ALA A 82 5.43 2.11 0.21
C ALA A 82 5.15 0.92 1.13
N ALA A 83 3.89 0.57 1.33
CA ALA A 83 3.49 -0.54 2.18
C ALA A 83 3.92 -1.89 1.60
N LEU A 84 3.86 -2.07 0.27
CA LEU A 84 4.41 -3.26 -0.41
C LEU A 84 5.92 -3.42 -0.20
N ILE A 85 6.67 -2.32 -0.10
CA ILE A 85 8.11 -2.33 0.15
C ILE A 85 8.42 -2.61 1.63
N VAL A 86 7.63 -2.03 2.55
CA VAL A 86 7.92 -2.04 3.99
C VAL A 86 7.36 -3.26 4.69
N ASN A 87 6.06 -3.52 4.50
CA ASN A 87 5.36 -4.62 5.15
C ASN A 87 4.09 -5.00 4.35
N PRO A 88 4.22 -5.82 3.30
CA PRO A 88 3.09 -6.22 2.46
C PRO A 88 2.06 -7.05 3.22
N GLU A 89 2.47 -7.85 4.21
CA GLU A 89 1.56 -8.66 5.03
C GLU A 89 0.60 -7.76 5.83
N GLU A 90 1.12 -6.77 6.54
CA GLU A 90 0.29 -5.82 7.30
C GLU A 90 -0.57 -4.95 6.36
N MET A 91 -0.06 -4.61 5.18
CA MET A 91 -0.84 -3.88 4.17
C MET A 91 -2.10 -4.65 3.77
N PHE A 92 -1.95 -5.93 3.43
CA PHE A 92 -3.10 -6.74 3.03
C PHE A 92 -4.05 -6.98 4.20
N LYS A 93 -3.53 -7.15 5.41
CA LYS A 93 -4.37 -7.25 6.61
C LYS A 93 -5.25 -6.01 6.80
N ILE A 94 -4.68 -4.80 6.66
CA ILE A 94 -5.46 -3.55 6.73
C ILE A 94 -6.61 -3.59 5.72
N PHE A 95 -6.32 -3.89 4.45
CA PHE A 95 -7.37 -3.92 3.43
C PHE A 95 -8.42 -5.02 3.67
N GLU A 96 -8.01 -6.17 4.20
CA GLU A 96 -8.91 -7.30 4.48
C GLU A 96 -9.82 -7.06 5.69
N GLU A 97 -9.37 -6.26 6.66
CA GLU A 97 -10.14 -5.88 7.86
C GLU A 97 -10.99 -4.62 7.66
N SER A 98 -10.82 -3.92 6.53
CA SER A 98 -11.56 -2.72 6.15
C SER A 98 -12.86 -3.04 5.40
N ASP A 99 -13.51 -2.00 4.85
CA ASP A 99 -14.73 -2.12 4.05
C ASP A 99 -14.62 -3.03 2.81
N GLU A 100 -15.77 -3.33 2.18
CA GLU A 100 -15.86 -4.25 1.03
C GLU A 100 -15.03 -3.76 -0.17
N GLU A 101 -14.90 -2.44 -0.35
CA GLU A 101 -14.14 -1.86 -1.45
C GLU A 101 -12.62 -2.04 -1.25
N ALA A 102 -12.13 -1.84 -0.02
CA ALA A 102 -10.77 -2.14 0.39
C ALA A 102 -10.44 -3.64 0.21
N GLN A 103 -11.35 -4.53 0.60
CA GLN A 103 -11.18 -5.98 0.43
C GLN A 103 -11.09 -6.37 -1.05
N GLU A 104 -11.93 -5.77 -1.90
CA GLU A 104 -11.88 -5.98 -3.33
C GLU A 104 -10.59 -5.43 -3.96
N LEU A 105 -10.11 -4.29 -3.48
CA LEU A 105 -8.81 -3.76 -3.89
C LEU A 105 -7.67 -4.72 -3.53
N ALA A 106 -7.67 -5.30 -2.32
CA ALA A 106 -6.68 -6.31 -1.92
C ALA A 106 -6.67 -7.51 -2.87
N LYS A 107 -7.84 -8.06 -3.22
CA LYS A 107 -7.95 -9.18 -4.16
C LYS A 107 -7.36 -8.83 -5.53
N LYS A 108 -7.65 -7.64 -6.04
CA LYS A 108 -7.12 -7.16 -7.32
C LYS A 108 -5.60 -6.98 -7.29
N ILE A 109 -5.06 -6.41 -6.22
CA ILE A 109 -3.60 -6.25 -6.06
C ILE A 109 -2.93 -7.62 -5.99
N LYS A 110 -3.45 -8.56 -5.18
CA LYS A 110 -2.92 -9.93 -5.08
C LYS A 110 -2.95 -10.69 -6.41
N GLY A 111 -3.92 -10.41 -7.29
CA GLY A 111 -3.99 -11.04 -8.61
C GLY A 111 -2.96 -10.51 -9.62
N VAL A 112 -2.25 -9.42 -9.30
CA VAL A 112 -1.26 -8.77 -10.17
C VAL A 112 0.17 -9.00 -9.68
N LEU A 113 0.36 -9.20 -8.38
CA LEU A 113 1.65 -9.59 -7.80
C LEU A 113 1.98 -11.05 -8.13
#